data_AF-A0A369TNF3-F1
#
_entry.id   AF-A0A369TNF3-F1
#
_cell.length_a   1.000
_cell.length_b   1.000
_cell.length_c   1.000
_cell.angle_alpha   90.00
_cell.angle_beta   90.00
_cell.angle_gamma   90.00
#
_symmetry.space_group_name_H-M   'P 1'
#
loop_
_entity.id
_entity.type
_entity.pdbx_description
1 polymer ?
#
loop_
_entity_poly.entity_id
_entity_poly.type
_entity_poly.pdbx_seq_one_letter_code
_entity_poly.pdbx_strand_id
1 'polypeptide(L)'
;MIRACLSALLLVPLPAVAETLGKITAFIGADRRSWYTITMEQGGRTVPTASLRQGQRLSEMLVQGHPEPEFSTRGMFSVDARFLGSIAPGVVPLSVDVVHMPEGMGGPFWTSRGAAQRPVVEIVELELWGRVGQLTATFEAELCRKDKLSRPTDLADCRSVTGAIETDFFAN
;
A
#
# COMPACT_ATOMS: atom_id res chain seq x y z
N MET A 1 19.96 22.36 -58.04
CA MET A 1 18.80 22.55 -57.13
C MET A 1 18.79 21.42 -56.12
N ILE A 2 19.32 21.64 -54.91
CA ILE A 2 19.41 20.64 -53.84
C ILE A 2 18.19 20.82 -52.93
N ARG A 3 17.27 19.85 -52.95
CA ARG A 3 16.07 19.81 -52.11
C ARG A 3 16.49 19.30 -50.73
N ALA A 4 16.52 20.19 -49.75
CA ALA A 4 16.74 19.84 -48.34
C ALA A 4 15.44 19.22 -47.78
N CYS A 5 15.47 17.92 -47.45
CA CYS A 5 14.41 17.28 -46.67
C CYS A 5 14.58 17.68 -45.19
N LEU A 6 13.75 18.62 -44.72
CA LEU A 6 13.53 18.83 -43.29
C LEU A 6 12.87 17.57 -42.71
N SER A 7 13.62 16.80 -41.94
CA SER A 7 13.06 15.71 -41.12
C SER A 7 12.57 16.31 -39.80
N ALA A 8 11.25 16.41 -39.63
CA ALA A 8 10.64 16.79 -38.38
C ALA A 8 10.76 15.62 -37.38
N LEU A 9 11.57 15.79 -36.34
CA LEU A 9 11.60 14.88 -35.19
C LEU A 9 10.28 15.04 -34.41
N LEU A 10 9.39 14.06 -34.54
CA LEU A 10 8.24 13.91 -33.66
C LEU A 10 8.74 13.38 -32.31
N LEU A 11 8.81 14.24 -31.29
CA LEU A 11 8.91 13.80 -29.89
C LEU A 11 7.59 13.11 -29.51
N VAL A 12 7.60 11.78 -29.46
CA VAL A 12 6.50 11.02 -28.88
C VAL A 12 6.68 11.05 -27.34
N PRO A 13 5.72 11.59 -26.57
CA PRO A 13 5.78 11.52 -25.12
C PRO A 13 5.64 10.05 -24.70
N LEU A 14 6.64 9.51 -24.01
CA LEU A 14 6.53 8.20 -23.38
C LEU A 14 5.47 8.27 -22.27
N PRO A 15 4.58 7.27 -22.16
CA PRO A 15 3.67 7.20 -21.03
C PRO A 15 4.50 7.17 -19.74
N ALA A 16 4.13 8.00 -18.76
CA ALA A 16 4.70 7.95 -17.42
C ALA A 16 4.33 6.59 -16.81
N VAL A 17 5.24 5.63 -16.89
CA VAL A 17 5.09 4.32 -16.27
C VAL A 17 5.31 4.53 -14.78
N ALA A 18 4.29 4.18 -13.97
CA ALA A 18 4.43 4.13 -12.53
C ALA A 18 5.59 3.17 -12.17
N GLU A 19 6.58 3.64 -11.42
CA GLU A 19 7.69 2.78 -11.01
C GLU A 19 7.22 1.85 -9.90
N THR A 20 7.47 0.55 -10.04
CA THR A 20 7.15 -0.42 -8.99
C THR A 20 8.18 -0.32 -7.86
N LEU A 21 7.70 -0.06 -6.64
CA LEU A 21 8.51 -0.01 -5.43
C LEU A 21 8.66 -1.39 -4.75
N GLY A 22 7.71 -2.28 -4.99
CA GLY A 22 7.64 -3.55 -4.27
C GLY A 22 6.27 -4.20 -4.31
N LYS A 23 6.01 -5.11 -3.36
CA LYS A 23 4.79 -5.91 -3.31
C LYS A 23 4.26 -6.16 -1.90
N ILE A 24 2.95 -6.28 -1.81
CA ILE A 24 2.24 -6.95 -0.71
C ILE A 24 1.86 -8.34 -1.23
N THR A 25 2.19 -9.40 -0.50
CA THR A 25 1.72 -10.75 -0.77
C THR A 25 0.92 -11.25 0.41
N ALA A 26 -0.30 -11.72 0.21
CA ALA A 26 -1.14 -12.20 1.29
C ALA A 26 -1.96 -13.43 0.92
N PHE A 27 -2.39 -14.16 1.93
CA PHE A 27 -3.38 -15.22 1.84
C PHE A 27 -4.68 -14.70 2.44
N ILE A 28 -5.77 -14.68 1.67
CA ILE A 28 -7.12 -14.39 2.18
C ILE A 28 -7.90 -15.71 2.19
N GLY A 29 -8.05 -16.30 3.37
CA GLY A 29 -8.40 -17.73 3.46
C GLY A 29 -7.32 -18.59 2.78
N ALA A 30 -7.70 -19.37 1.77
CA ALA A 30 -6.76 -20.20 1.00
C ALA A 30 -6.19 -19.50 -0.26
N ASP A 31 -6.72 -18.34 -0.63
CA ASP A 31 -6.33 -17.65 -1.86
C ASP A 31 -5.06 -16.81 -1.65
N ARG A 32 -3.96 -17.19 -2.30
CA ARG A 32 -2.77 -16.33 -2.39
C ARG A 32 -3.01 -15.21 -3.41
N ARG A 33 -2.74 -13.97 -3.02
CA ARG A 33 -2.86 -12.76 -3.85
C ARG A 33 -1.66 -11.86 -3.65
N SER A 34 -1.41 -11.01 -4.65
CA SER A 34 -0.32 -10.04 -4.63
C SER A 34 -0.81 -8.69 -5.11
N TRP A 35 -0.21 -7.63 -4.57
CA TRP A 35 -0.45 -6.25 -4.97
C TRP A 35 0.89 -5.52 -5.10
N TYR A 36 0.98 -4.57 -6.02
CA TYR A 36 2.16 -3.78 -6.32
C TYR A 36 2.08 -2.43 -5.62
N THR A 37 3.10 -2.10 -4.84
CA THR A 37 3.32 -0.73 -4.37
C THR A 37 4.06 0.03 -5.48
N ILE A 38 3.69 1.28 -5.72
CA ILE A 38 4.15 2.05 -6.88
C ILE A 38 4.46 3.50 -6.51
N THR A 39 5.11 4.22 -7.42
CA THR A 39 5.09 5.67 -7.46
C THR A 39 4.04 6.17 -8.47
N MET A 40 3.46 7.34 -8.21
CA MET A 40 2.57 8.01 -9.14
C MET A 40 2.84 9.51 -9.19
N GLU A 41 2.48 10.15 -10.29
CA GLU A 41 2.57 11.60 -10.42
C GLU A 41 1.26 12.25 -9.96
N GLN A 42 1.34 13.09 -8.93
CA GLN A 42 0.21 13.86 -8.42
C GLN A 42 0.59 15.33 -8.26
N GLY A 43 0.00 16.20 -9.08
CA GLY A 43 0.26 17.64 -9.02
C GLY A 43 1.71 18.02 -9.33
N GLY A 44 2.37 17.29 -10.24
CA GLY A 44 3.77 17.50 -10.62
C GLY A 44 4.79 17.01 -9.59
N ARG A 45 4.37 16.13 -8.67
CA ARG A 45 5.23 15.48 -7.68
C ARG A 45 5.07 13.97 -7.77
N THR A 46 6.18 13.27 -7.68
CA THR A 46 6.20 11.83 -7.45
C THR A 46 5.77 11.51 -6.02
N VAL A 47 4.73 10.69 -5.88
CA VAL A 47 4.15 10.25 -4.61
C VAL A 47 4.16 8.73 -4.56
N PRO A 48 4.80 8.10 -3.55
CA PRO A 48 4.77 6.66 -3.40
C PRO A 48 3.49 6.19 -2.69
N THR A 49 3.03 4.98 -3.01
CA THR A 49 1.95 4.32 -2.28
C THR A 49 2.44 3.59 -1.03
N ALA A 50 3.75 3.47 -0.86
CA ALA A 50 4.41 3.04 0.37
C ALA A 50 5.20 4.23 0.96
N SER A 51 4.85 4.64 2.18
CA SER A 51 5.51 5.77 2.85
C SER A 51 5.59 5.56 4.35
N LEU A 52 6.66 6.09 4.94
CA LEU A 52 6.83 6.18 6.38
C LEU A 52 6.94 7.65 6.79
N ARG A 53 6.21 8.04 7.83
CA ARG A 53 6.36 9.35 8.46
C ARG A 53 6.90 9.13 9.86
N GLN A 54 8.17 9.48 10.07
CA GLN A 54 8.87 9.28 11.34
C GLN A 54 8.75 10.55 12.19
N GLY A 55 8.14 10.43 13.36
CA GLY A 55 7.97 11.53 14.30
C GLY A 55 8.48 11.18 15.70
N GLN A 56 8.84 12.18 16.49
CA GLN A 56 9.33 11.96 17.86
C GLN A 56 8.28 11.35 18.79
N ARG A 57 6.99 11.61 18.56
CA ARG A 57 5.89 11.12 19.39
C ARG A 57 5.04 10.08 18.68
N LEU A 58 4.72 10.33 17.42
CA LEU A 58 3.90 9.45 16.60
C LEU A 58 4.55 9.29 15.24
N SER A 59 4.66 8.04 14.83
CA SER A 59 5.06 7.68 13.47
C SER A 59 3.96 6.89 12.79
N GLU A 60 3.92 6.98 11.47
CA GLU A 60 2.90 6.31 10.64
C GLU A 60 3.58 5.55 9.51
N MET A 61 3.13 4.32 9.29
CA MET A 61 3.41 3.50 8.12
C MET A 61 2.14 3.43 7.30
N LEU A 62 2.24 3.77 6.01
CA LEU A 62 1.14 3.69 5.05
C LEU A 62 1.63 2.88 3.85
N VAL A 63 1.04 1.72 3.62
CA VAL A 63 1.40 0.85 2.49
C VAL A 63 0.13 0.47 1.74
N GLN A 64 0.00 0.96 0.51
CA GLN A 64 -1.09 0.64 -0.40
C GLN A 64 -0.56 -0.06 -1.65
N GLY A 65 -1.12 -1.23 -1.94
CA GLY A 65 -0.85 -2.00 -3.13
C GLY A 65 -2.01 -1.98 -4.12
N HIS A 66 -1.69 -2.06 -5.41
CA HIS A 66 -2.61 -2.13 -6.54
C HIS A 66 -2.52 -3.50 -7.24
N PRO A 67 -3.57 -3.97 -7.92
CA PRO A 67 -3.57 -5.30 -8.57
C PRO A 67 -2.52 -5.41 -9.69
N GLU A 68 -2.24 -4.30 -10.36
CA GLU A 68 -1.24 -4.16 -11.43
C GLU A 68 -0.22 -3.08 -11.03
N PRO A 69 0.96 -2.99 -11.66
CA PRO A 69 1.97 -1.95 -11.39
C PRO A 69 1.57 -0.58 -11.96
N GLU A 70 0.33 -0.17 -11.71
CA GLU A 70 -0.25 1.11 -12.08
C GLU A 70 -1.34 1.52 -11.07
N PHE A 71 -1.65 2.82 -11.02
CA PHE A 71 -2.68 3.30 -10.11
C PHE A 71 -4.05 2.73 -10.50
N SER A 72 -4.71 2.08 -9.54
CA SER A 72 -6.08 1.61 -9.69
C SER A 72 -6.91 2.02 -8.48
N THR A 73 -8.15 2.43 -8.75
CA THR A 73 -9.16 2.70 -7.72
C THR A 73 -9.89 1.43 -7.26
N ARG A 74 -9.63 0.28 -7.90
CA ARG A 74 -10.23 -1.03 -7.62
C ARG A 74 -9.16 -2.07 -7.32
N GLY A 75 -9.53 -3.08 -6.56
CA GLY A 75 -8.63 -4.17 -6.20
C GLY A 75 -7.52 -3.77 -5.24
N MET A 76 -7.60 -2.61 -4.58
CA MET A 76 -6.51 -2.15 -3.69
C MET A 76 -6.48 -2.97 -2.40
N PHE A 77 -5.28 -3.06 -1.83
CA PHE A 77 -5.04 -3.62 -0.50
C PHE A 77 -4.13 -2.67 0.27
N SER A 78 -4.49 -2.31 1.50
CA SER A 78 -3.71 -1.41 2.34
C SER A 78 -3.44 -1.98 3.71
N VAL A 79 -2.24 -1.69 4.22
CA VAL A 79 -1.80 -1.97 5.58
C VAL A 79 -1.23 -0.68 6.16
N ASP A 80 -1.95 -0.12 7.12
CA ASP A 80 -1.58 1.11 7.80
C ASP A 80 -1.26 0.81 9.26
N ALA A 81 -0.19 1.37 9.80
CA ALA A 81 0.19 1.19 11.20
C ALA A 81 0.64 2.51 11.82
N ARG A 82 0.31 2.71 13.10
CA ARG A 82 0.77 3.86 13.90
C ARG A 82 1.61 3.38 15.05
N PHE A 83 2.69 4.10 15.33
CA PHE A 83 3.66 3.76 16.36
C PHE A 83 3.82 4.92 17.33
N LEU A 84 4.08 4.58 18.60
CA LEU A 84 4.56 5.55 19.57
C LEU A 84 6.08 5.68 19.40
N GLY A 85 6.56 6.90 19.16
CA GLY A 85 7.96 7.13 18.78
C GLY A 85 8.27 6.62 17.38
N SER A 86 9.48 6.10 17.18
CA SER A 86 9.97 5.67 15.87
C SER A 86 9.51 4.27 15.48
N ILE A 87 9.39 4.05 14.17
CA ILE A 87 9.18 2.72 13.58
C ILE A 87 10.54 2.02 13.54
N ALA A 88 10.62 0.81 14.10
CA ALA A 88 11.81 -0.04 14.07
C ALA A 88 11.41 -1.52 14.28
N PRO A 89 12.28 -2.48 13.91
CA PRO A 89 12.08 -3.88 14.23
C PRO A 89 11.83 -4.12 15.73
N GLY A 90 10.89 -5.02 16.03
CA GLY A 90 10.48 -5.36 17.40
C GLY A 90 9.61 -4.32 18.12
N VAL A 91 9.33 -3.16 17.50
CA VAL A 91 8.40 -2.16 18.07
C VAL A 91 6.96 -2.53 17.72
N VAL A 92 6.11 -2.61 18.74
CA VAL A 92 4.68 -2.94 18.57
C VAL A 92 3.90 -1.69 18.16
N PRO A 93 3.09 -1.73 17.07
CA PRO A 93 2.22 -0.63 16.69
C PRO A 93 1.15 -0.33 17.76
N LEU A 94 0.83 0.95 17.94
CA LEU A 94 -0.32 1.41 18.71
C LEU A 94 -1.65 0.98 18.06
N SER A 95 -1.69 1.01 16.73
CA SER A 95 -2.85 0.59 15.95
C SER A 95 -2.42 0.10 14.58
N VAL A 96 -3.12 -0.91 14.07
CA VAL A 96 -2.99 -1.40 12.70
C VAL A 96 -4.38 -1.37 12.07
N ASP A 97 -4.47 -0.98 10.80
CA ASP A 97 -5.66 -1.11 9.97
C ASP A 97 -5.29 -1.78 8.64
N VAL A 98 -5.93 -2.91 8.36
CA VAL A 98 -5.83 -3.62 7.09
C VAL A 98 -7.15 -3.51 6.35
N VAL A 99 -7.10 -3.11 5.08
CA VAL A 99 -8.28 -2.91 4.23
C VAL A 99 -8.06 -3.50 2.85
N HIS A 100 -9.07 -4.19 2.32
CA HIS A 100 -9.10 -4.69 0.94
C HIS A 100 -10.37 -4.20 0.25
N MET A 101 -10.22 -3.48 -0.86
CA MET A 101 -11.33 -2.90 -1.63
C MET A 101 -11.37 -3.48 -3.05
N PRO A 102 -11.95 -4.68 -3.24
CA PRO A 102 -11.98 -5.34 -4.55
C PRO A 102 -12.68 -4.50 -5.62
N GLU A 103 -13.77 -3.83 -5.25
CA GLU A 103 -14.58 -2.99 -6.16
C GLU A 103 -14.31 -1.48 -5.97
N GLY A 104 -13.28 -1.14 -5.19
CA GLY A 104 -12.97 0.24 -4.83
C GLY A 104 -13.96 0.84 -3.83
N MET A 105 -14.11 2.17 -3.88
CA MET A 105 -14.95 2.93 -2.94
C MET A 105 -16.46 2.63 -3.05
N GLY A 106 -16.90 1.95 -4.12
CA GLY A 106 -18.28 1.53 -4.31
C GLY A 106 -18.73 0.42 -3.35
N GLY A 107 -17.77 -0.34 -2.79
CA GLY A 107 -18.03 -1.49 -1.94
C GLY A 107 -18.52 -2.73 -2.70
N PRO A 108 -18.61 -3.88 -2.01
CA PRO A 108 -18.23 -4.08 -0.62
C PRO A 108 -16.70 -4.02 -0.42
N PHE A 109 -16.27 -3.73 0.80
CA PHE A 109 -14.87 -3.78 1.20
C PHE A 109 -14.71 -4.64 2.45
N TRP A 110 -13.47 -5.04 2.71
CA TRP A 110 -13.09 -5.90 3.81
C TRP A 110 -12.14 -5.11 4.70
N THR A 111 -12.42 -5.05 6.00
CA THR A 111 -11.64 -4.23 6.94
C THR A 111 -11.39 -4.99 8.24
N SER A 112 -10.20 -4.78 8.79
CA SER A 112 -9.85 -5.23 10.15
C SER A 112 -10.54 -4.41 11.25
N ARG A 113 -11.05 -3.22 10.91
CA ARG A 113 -11.67 -2.34 11.89
C ARG A 113 -12.99 -2.93 12.39
N GLY A 114 -13.01 -3.19 13.70
CA GLY A 114 -14.17 -3.75 14.38
C GLY A 114 -14.25 -5.28 14.29
N ALA A 115 -13.30 -5.95 13.62
CA ALA A 115 -13.15 -7.39 13.67
C ALA A 115 -12.89 -7.87 15.12
N ALA A 116 -13.18 -9.14 15.40
CA ALA A 116 -13.01 -9.68 16.75
C ALA A 116 -11.52 -9.82 17.10
N GLN A 117 -10.71 -10.20 16.10
CA GLN A 117 -9.25 -10.28 16.24
C GLN A 117 -8.61 -8.95 15.84
N ARG A 118 -7.73 -8.43 16.71
CA ARG A 118 -6.95 -7.23 16.39
C ARG A 118 -5.86 -7.57 15.37
N PRO A 119 -5.68 -6.76 14.33
CA PRO A 119 -4.59 -6.95 13.39
C PRO A 119 -3.23 -6.70 14.06
N VAL A 120 -2.21 -7.42 13.60
CA VAL A 120 -0.82 -7.32 14.03
C VAL A 120 0.05 -7.05 12.81
N VAL A 121 1.05 -6.20 12.97
CA VAL A 121 2.14 -5.97 12.01
C VAL A 121 3.45 -6.10 12.75
N GLU A 122 4.37 -6.85 12.18
CA GLU A 122 5.75 -6.96 12.65
C GLU A 122 6.68 -6.37 11.59
N ILE A 123 7.50 -5.40 12.01
CA ILE A 123 8.58 -4.88 11.18
C ILE A 123 9.75 -5.86 11.29
N VAL A 124 10.07 -6.55 10.20
CA VAL A 124 11.17 -7.52 10.14
C VAL A 124 12.47 -6.80 9.85
N GLU A 125 12.46 -5.94 8.83
CA GLU A 125 13.62 -5.16 8.40
C GLU A 125 13.19 -3.76 8.00
N LEU A 126 14.00 -2.77 8.38
CA LEU A 126 13.79 -1.38 8.03
C LEU A 126 15.13 -0.69 7.84
N GLU A 127 15.39 -0.27 6.61
CA GLU A 127 16.56 0.50 6.23
C GLU A 127 16.14 1.88 5.71
N LEU A 128 16.86 2.94 6.08
CA LEU A 128 16.54 4.31 5.69
C LEU A 128 17.81 5.06 5.26
N TRP A 129 17.81 5.52 4.01
CA TRP A 129 18.87 6.31 3.40
C TRP A 129 18.33 7.70 3.03
N GLY A 130 18.37 8.61 4.01
CA GLY A 130 17.83 9.96 3.84
C GLY A 130 16.30 9.95 3.74
N ARG A 131 15.76 10.06 2.52
CA ARG A 131 14.30 10.07 2.26
C ARG A 131 13.78 8.83 1.55
N VAL A 132 14.62 7.87 1.24
CA VAL A 132 14.23 6.60 0.62
C VAL A 132 14.70 5.48 1.54
N GLY A 133 13.94 4.42 1.64
CA GLY A 133 14.30 3.27 2.45
C GLY A 133 13.62 2.01 1.95
N GLN A 134 13.97 0.89 2.58
CA GLN A 134 13.41 -0.43 2.31
C GLN A 134 12.71 -0.96 3.56
N LEU A 135 11.54 -1.55 3.36
CA LEU A 135 10.70 -2.14 4.40
C LEU A 135 10.39 -3.60 4.07
N THR A 136 10.72 -4.47 5.02
CA THR A 136 10.16 -5.83 5.09
C THR A 136 9.30 -5.94 6.35
N ALA A 137 8.04 -6.33 6.19
CA ALA A 137 7.12 -6.51 7.30
C ALA A 137 6.19 -7.70 7.08
N THR A 138 5.72 -8.32 8.15
CA THR A 138 4.65 -9.31 8.12
C THR A 138 3.41 -8.77 8.80
N PHE A 139 2.25 -9.33 8.47
CA PHE A 139 1.00 -8.96 9.11
C PHE A 139 0.03 -10.13 9.21
N GLU A 140 -0.79 -10.08 10.24
CA GLU A 140 -1.91 -10.98 10.46
C GLU A 140 -3.15 -10.16 10.83
N ALA A 141 -4.29 -10.51 10.27
CA ALA A 141 -5.55 -9.81 10.52
C ALA A 141 -6.75 -10.73 10.30
N GLU A 142 -7.88 -10.32 10.85
CA GLU A 142 -9.19 -10.79 10.42
C GLU A 142 -9.87 -9.65 9.67
N LEU A 143 -10.27 -9.86 8.42
CA LEU A 143 -11.00 -8.88 7.64
C LEU A 143 -12.46 -9.26 7.55
N CYS A 144 -13.32 -8.37 8.02
CA CYS A 144 -14.75 -8.56 7.98
C CYS A 144 -15.39 -7.70 6.89
N ARG A 145 -16.45 -8.22 6.27
CA ARG A 145 -17.16 -7.57 5.18
C ARG A 145 -17.85 -6.31 5.68
N LYS A 146 -17.88 -5.30 4.82
CA LYS A 146 -18.65 -4.08 5.05
C LYS A 146 -19.21 -3.57 3.73
N ASP A 147 -20.53 -3.44 3.70
CA ASP A 147 -21.26 -3.05 2.47
C ASP A 147 -20.86 -1.66 1.97
N LYS A 148 -20.76 -0.70 2.90
CA LYS A 148 -20.50 0.72 2.63
C LYS A 148 -19.74 1.33 3.81
N LEU A 149 -18.92 2.36 3.58
CA LEU A 149 -18.07 2.99 4.61
C LEU A 149 -18.84 3.44 5.85
N SER A 150 -20.09 3.88 5.66
CA SER A 150 -20.98 4.34 6.72
C SER A 150 -21.75 3.23 7.46
N ARG A 151 -21.69 1.97 7.00
CA ARG A 151 -22.39 0.85 7.66
C ARG A 151 -21.50 0.19 8.73
N PRO A 152 -22.07 -0.48 9.74
CA PRO A 152 -21.29 -1.31 10.65
C PRO A 152 -20.53 -2.43 9.90
N THR A 153 -19.45 -2.90 10.50
CA THR A 153 -18.73 -4.09 10.04
C THR A 153 -19.58 -5.34 10.31
N ASP A 154 -19.70 -6.23 9.34
CA ASP A 154 -20.44 -7.49 9.47
C ASP A 154 -19.53 -8.56 10.06
N LEU A 155 -19.75 -8.89 11.35
CA LEU A 155 -18.93 -9.86 12.08
C LEU A 155 -19.27 -11.32 11.74
N ALA A 156 -20.33 -11.57 10.95
CA ALA A 156 -20.68 -12.91 10.51
C ALA A 156 -19.95 -13.32 9.22
N ASP A 157 -19.37 -12.36 8.49
CA ASP A 157 -18.64 -12.60 7.24
C ASP A 157 -17.22 -12.05 7.35
N CYS A 158 -16.34 -12.84 7.98
CA CYS A 158 -14.95 -12.50 8.21
C CYS A 158 -14.01 -13.56 7.64
N ARG A 159 -12.79 -13.13 7.28
CA ARG A 159 -11.75 -13.99 6.72
C ARG A 159 -10.42 -13.69 7.38
N SER A 160 -9.69 -14.73 7.76
CA SER A 160 -8.30 -14.58 8.18
C SER A 160 -7.43 -14.14 7.01
N VAL A 161 -6.49 -13.25 7.29
CA VAL A 161 -5.50 -12.77 6.35
C VAL A 161 -4.14 -12.78 6.99
N THR A 162 -3.17 -13.39 6.32
CA THR A 162 -1.75 -13.36 6.70
C THR A 162 -0.94 -12.94 5.49
N GLY A 163 0.06 -12.10 5.67
CA GLY A 163 0.85 -11.62 4.54
C GLY A 163 2.19 -11.02 4.91
N ALA A 164 2.90 -10.64 3.87
CA ALA A 164 4.18 -9.95 3.92
C ALA A 164 4.17 -8.75 2.98
N ILE A 165 4.97 -7.76 3.34
CA ILE A 165 5.24 -6.53 2.61
C ILE A 165 6.74 -6.51 2.37
N GLU A 166 7.14 -6.34 1.12
CA GLU A 166 8.53 -6.12 0.71
C GLU A 166 8.52 -4.94 -0.27
N THR A 167 8.96 -3.77 0.18
CA THR A 167 8.80 -2.54 -0.61
C THR A 167 9.81 -1.47 -0.26
N ASP A 168 10.23 -0.73 -1.28
CA ASP A 168 10.84 0.58 -1.09
C ASP A 168 9.78 1.60 -0.67
N PHE A 169 10.15 2.57 0.15
CA PHE A 169 9.26 3.64 0.59
C PHE A 169 9.96 4.99 0.56
N PHE A 170 9.19 6.07 0.47
CA PHE A 170 9.73 7.39 0.76
C PHE A 170 9.35 7.84 2.18
N ALA A 171 10.34 8.38 2.89
CA ALA A 171 10.14 9.00 4.17
C ALA A 171 9.64 10.44 3.99
N ASN A 172 8.53 10.76 4.66
CA ASN A 172 7.89 12.07 4.65
C ASN A 172 8.02 12.81 5.97
#